data_AF-D4F9W3-F1
#
_entry.id   AF-D4F9W3-F1
#
_cell.length_a   1.000
_cell.length_b   1.000
_cell.length_c   1.000
_cell.angle_alpha   90.00
_cell.angle_beta   90.00
_cell.angle_gamma   90.00
#
_symmetry.space_group_name_H-M   'P 1'
#
loop_
_entity.id
_entity.type
_entity.pdbx_description
1 polymer ?
#
loop_
_entity_poly.entity_id
_entity_poly.type
_entity_poly.pdbx_seq_one_letter_code
_entity_poly.pdbx_strand_id
1 'polypeptide(L)'
;MGSSVATAAVIDSEMLAERVLKDTFGYQQFRPGQRAIVEAAIAGRDCLVVMPTGGGKSLCYQIPALVRDGLTIVVSPLISLMKDQVDQLQANGV
;
A
#
# COMPACT_ATOMS: atom_id res chain seq x y z
N MET A 1 1.67 25.45 18.22
CA MET A 1 2.88 24.60 18.14
C MET A 1 2.52 23.14 17.77
N GLY A 2 1.63 22.91 16.78
CA GLY A 2 1.15 21.56 16.42
C GLY A 2 1.51 21.10 15.00
N SER A 3 2.14 21.96 14.19
CA SER A 3 2.42 21.69 12.78
C SER A 3 3.72 20.91 12.54
N SER A 4 4.71 21.01 13.43
CA SER A 4 6.04 20.40 13.20
C SER A 4 6.08 18.87 13.39
N VAL A 5 5.22 18.31 14.25
CA VAL A 5 5.20 16.88 14.56
C VAL A 5 4.46 16.08 13.49
N ALA A 6 3.35 16.63 12.97
CA ALA A 6 2.57 16.00 11.90
C ALA A 6 3.39 15.86 10.61
N THR A 7 4.18 16.88 10.25
CA THR A 7 5.05 16.83 9.07
C THR A 7 6.14 15.76 9.20
N ALA A 8 6.75 15.59 10.37
CA ALA A 8 7.75 14.55 10.60
C ALA A 8 7.17 13.12 10.50
N ALA A 9 5.99 12.88 11.08
CA ALA A 9 5.32 11.58 11.00
C ALA A 9 4.87 11.22 9.58
N VAL A 10 4.45 12.21 8.79
CA VAL A 10 4.10 12.02 7.38
C VAL A 10 5.33 11.68 6.54
N ILE A 11 6.45 12.37 6.75
CA ILE A 11 7.73 12.09 6.06
C ILE A 11 8.22 10.67 6.35
N ASP A 12 8.12 10.22 7.60
CA ASP A 12 8.53 8.87 8.01
C ASP A 12 7.68 7.79 7.32
N SER A 13 6.37 8.00 7.27
CA SER A 13 5.44 7.05 6.65
C SER A 13 5.60 6.96 5.13
N GLU A 14 5.87 8.08 4.46
CA GLU A 14 6.14 8.12 3.02
C GLU A 14 7.45 7.37 2.69
N MET A 15 8.51 7.60 3.47
CA MET A 15 9.77 6.89 3.31
C MET A 15 9.61 5.39 3.55
N LEU A 16 8.81 4.99 4.55
CA LEU A 16 8.52 3.59 4.81
C LEU A 16 7.74 2.94 3.66
N ALA A 17 6.77 3.64 3.08
CA ALA A 17 6.02 3.16 1.92
C ALA A 17 6.94 2.92 0.70
N GLU A 18 7.91 3.82 0.45
CA GLU A 18 8.90 3.63 -0.61
C GLU A 18 9.85 2.45 -0.33
N ARG A 19 10.25 2.25 0.93
CA ARG A 19 11.05 1.07 1.33
C ARG A 19 10.28 -0.22 1.10
N VAL A 20 9.02 -0.30 1.53
CA VAL A 20 8.17 -1.49 1.30
C VAL A 20 8.02 -1.76 -0.20
N LEU A 21 7.77 -0.72 -1.01
CA LEU A 21 7.67 -0.85 -2.47
C LEU A 21 8.93 -1.49 -3.08
N LYS A 22 10.11 -1.07 -2.60
CA LYS A 22 11.40 -1.51 -3.13
C LYS A 22 11.81 -2.88 -2.58
N ASP A 23 11.80 -3.03 -1.27
CA ASP A 23 12.40 -4.16 -0.56
C ASP A 23 11.47 -5.39 -0.56
N THR A 24 10.16 -5.18 -0.49
CA THR A 24 9.15 -6.28 -0.50
C THR A 24 8.65 -6.57 -1.92
N PHE A 25 8.39 -5.54 -2.72
CA PHE A 25 7.77 -5.70 -4.05
C PHE A 25 8.73 -5.53 -5.23
N GLY A 26 9.98 -5.14 -5.00
CA GLY A 26 11.01 -5.05 -6.05
C GLY A 26 10.83 -3.89 -7.04
N TYR A 27 9.95 -2.92 -6.76
CA TYR A 27 9.70 -1.79 -7.66
C TYR A 27 10.48 -0.55 -7.22
N GLN A 28 11.10 0.15 -8.18
CA GLN A 28 11.93 1.32 -7.88
C GLN A 28 11.12 2.59 -7.59
N GLN A 29 9.92 2.71 -8.17
CA GLN A 29 9.12 3.92 -8.06
C GLN A 29 7.63 3.60 -8.24
N PHE A 30 6.79 4.40 -7.59
CA PHE A 30 5.35 4.36 -7.80
C PHE A 30 4.99 4.73 -9.25
N ARG A 31 4.00 4.05 -9.79
CA ARG A 31 3.34 4.47 -11.04
C ARG A 31 2.44 5.69 -10.78
N PRO A 32 2.08 6.45 -11.83
CA PRO A 32 1.20 7.60 -11.68
C PRO A 32 -0.07 7.27 -10.87
N GLY A 33 -0.37 8.10 -9.88
CA GLY A 33 -1.53 7.96 -8.99
C GLY A 33 -1.34 7.03 -7.78
N GLN A 34 -0.45 6.03 -7.84
CA GLN A 34 -0.31 5.07 -6.72
C GLN A 34 0.12 5.74 -5.42
N ARG A 35 1.11 6.64 -5.47
CA ARG A 35 1.63 7.35 -4.29
C ARG A 35 0.50 8.07 -3.54
N ALA A 36 -0.30 8.87 -4.25
CA ALA A 36 -1.39 9.63 -3.65
C ALA A 36 -2.46 8.72 -2.98
N ILE A 37 -2.73 7.55 -3.56
CA ILE A 37 -3.66 6.57 -2.99
C ILE A 37 -3.07 5.94 -1.72
N VAL A 38 -1.81 5.52 -1.77
CA VAL A 38 -1.10 4.92 -0.63
C VAL A 38 -1.01 5.90 0.53
N GLU A 39 -0.64 7.15 0.28
CA GLU A 39 -0.61 8.21 1.29
C GLU A 39 -1.97 8.46 1.92
N ALA A 40 -3.04 8.50 1.11
CA ALA A 40 -4.39 8.66 1.63
C ALA A 40 -4.81 7.49 2.53
N ALA A 41 -4.51 6.26 2.14
CA ALA A 41 -4.79 5.07 2.94
C ALA A 41 -3.96 4.98 4.23
N ILE A 42 -2.68 5.38 4.19
CA ILE A 42 -1.80 5.50 5.37
C ILE A 42 -2.37 6.53 6.35
N ALA A 43 -2.83 7.67 5.83
CA ALA A 43 -3.47 8.71 6.63
C ALA A 43 -4.88 8.34 7.14
N GLY A 44 -5.36 7.12 6.87
CA GLY A 44 -6.68 6.65 7.31
C GLY A 44 -7.85 7.31 6.59
N ARG A 45 -7.64 7.84 5.39
CA ARG A 45 -8.70 8.43 4.57
C ARG A 45 -9.32 7.39 3.65
N ASP A 46 -10.65 7.40 3.57
CA ASP A 46 -11.40 6.57 2.64
C ASP A 46 -11.07 6.96 1.19
N CYS A 47 -10.93 5.94 0.33
CA CYS A 47 -10.51 6.11 -1.06
C CYS A 47 -11.37 5.26 -2.00
N LEU A 48 -11.83 5.85 -3.10
CA LEU A 48 -12.33 5.12 -4.26
C LEU A 48 -11.27 5.13 -5.36
N VAL A 49 -10.78 3.95 -5.72
CA VAL A 49 -9.69 3.79 -6.69
C VAL A 49 -10.20 3.14 -7.96
N VAL A 50 -10.15 3.89 -9.06
CA VAL A 50 -10.47 3.38 -10.40
C VAL A 50 -9.18 3.31 -11.21
N MET A 51 -8.69 2.09 -11.42
CA MET A 51 -7.46 1.83 -12.17
C MET A 51 -7.68 0.69 -13.16
N PRO A 52 -7.05 0.72 -14.35
CA PRO A 52 -7.13 -0.37 -15.30
C PRO A 52 -6.48 -1.64 -14.73
N THR A 53 -6.85 -2.80 -15.30
CA THR A 53 -6.14 -4.06 -15.05
C THR A 53 -4.65 -3.89 -15.35
N GLY A 54 -3.78 -4.49 -14.52
CA GLY A 54 -2.34 -4.31 -14.63
C GLY A 54 -1.81 -2.97 -14.10
N GLY A 55 -2.68 -2.05 -13.68
CA GLY A 55 -2.31 -0.74 -13.12
C GLY A 55 -1.65 -0.80 -11.73
N GLY A 56 -1.56 -1.98 -11.11
CA GLY A 56 -0.95 -2.15 -9.79
C GLY A 56 -1.86 -1.74 -8.63
N LYS A 57 -3.17 -1.91 -8.78
CA LYS A 57 -4.18 -1.57 -7.74
C LYS A 57 -3.99 -2.33 -6.42
N SER A 58 -3.37 -3.51 -6.45
CA SER A 58 -3.12 -4.32 -5.24
C SER A 58 -2.10 -3.66 -4.31
N LEU A 59 -1.04 -3.09 -4.88
CA LEU A 59 -0.02 -2.34 -4.13
C LEU A 59 -0.64 -1.19 -3.32
N CYS A 60 -1.72 -0.58 -3.85
CA CYS A 60 -2.41 0.53 -3.20
C CYS A 60 -3.08 0.18 -1.85
N TYR A 61 -3.31 -1.10 -1.55
CA TYR A 61 -3.76 -1.54 -0.22
C TYR A 61 -2.74 -2.43 0.50
N GLN A 62 -1.87 -3.14 -0.24
CA GLN A 62 -0.82 -3.98 0.35
C GLN A 62 0.28 -3.17 1.03
N ILE A 63 0.71 -2.06 0.43
CA ILE A 63 1.75 -1.20 1.03
C ILE A 63 1.24 -0.56 2.33
N PRO A 64 0.05 0.10 2.36
CA PRO A 64 -0.50 0.60 3.62
C PRO A 64 -0.67 -0.48 4.70
N ALA A 65 -0.97 -1.73 4.31
CA ALA A 65 -1.11 -2.85 5.24
C ALA A 65 0.20 -3.24 5.93
N LEU A 66 1.34 -3.02 5.28
CA LEU A 66 2.67 -3.27 5.83
C LEU A 66 3.26 -2.06 6.56
N VAL A 67 2.76 -0.87 6.27
CA VAL A 67 3.19 0.39 6.90
C VAL A 67 2.45 0.65 8.21
N ARG A 68 1.16 0.31 8.29
CA ARG A 68 0.33 0.58 9.46
C ARG A 68 0.29 -0.61 10.41
N ASP A 69 0.27 -0.33 11.70
CA ASP A 69 -0.03 -1.34 12.70
C ASP A 69 -1.48 -1.85 12.56
N GLY A 70 -1.66 -3.15 12.79
CA GLY A 70 -2.97 -3.81 12.82
C GLY A 70 -3.17 -4.81 11.68
N LEU A 71 -4.43 -5.15 11.42
CA LEU A 71 -4.83 -6.13 10.40
C LEU A 71 -5.59 -5.43 9.27
N THR A 72 -5.11 -5.60 8.04
CA THR A 72 -5.86 -5.21 6.83
C THR A 72 -6.71 -6.37 6.35
N ILE A 73 -8.02 -6.13 6.15
CA ILE A 73 -8.95 -7.10 5.57
C ILE A 73 -9.19 -6.75 4.10
N VAL A 74 -8.93 -7.71 3.20
CA VAL A 74 -9.19 -7.57 1.76
C VAL A 74 -10.37 -8.46 1.38
N VAL A 75 -11.45 -7.85 0.90
CA VAL A 75 -12.63 -8.57 0.40
C VAL A 75 -12.49 -8.77 -1.11
N SER A 76 -12.51 -10.03 -1.55
CA SER A 76 -12.37 -10.39 -2.97
C SER A 76 -13.53 -11.31 -3.40
N PRO A 77 -14.09 -11.14 -4.61
CA PRO A 77 -15.22 -11.94 -5.07
C PRO A 77 -14.83 -13.34 -5.57
N LEU A 78 -13.53 -13.62 -5.79
CA LEU A 78 -13.07 -14.85 -6.43
C LEU A 78 -12.02 -15.57 -5.59
N ILE A 79 -12.28 -16.83 -5.25
CA ILE A 79 -11.36 -17.69 -4.47
C ILE A 79 -10.03 -17.89 -5.20
N SER A 80 -10.05 -18.09 -6.52
CA SER A 80 -8.83 -18.22 -7.32
C SER A 80 -7.95 -16.96 -7.20
N LEU A 81 -8.56 -15.78 -7.30
CA LEU A 81 -7.84 -14.51 -7.14
C LEU A 81 -7.29 -14.35 -5.73
N MET A 82 -8.04 -14.77 -4.70
CA MET A 82 -7.55 -14.75 -3.32
C MET A 82 -6.31 -15.62 -3.16
N LYS A 83 -6.35 -16.85 -3.69
CA LYS A 83 -5.22 -17.78 -3.65
C LYS A 83 -3.99 -17.19 -4.34
N ASP A 84 -4.15 -16.69 -5.57
CA ASP A 84 -3.04 -16.11 -6.33
C ASP A 84 -2.40 -14.93 -5.58
N GLN A 85 -3.19 -14.09 -4.92
CA GLN A 85 -2.69 -12.96 -4.13
C GLN A 85 -1.97 -13.40 -2.86
N VAL A 86 -2.49 -14.40 -2.15
CA VAL A 86 -1.85 -14.96 -0.96
C VAL A 86 -0.52 -15.62 -1.31
N ASP A 87 -0.50 -16.46 -2.34
CA ASP A 87 0.71 -17.16 -2.78
C ASP A 87 1.81 -16.16 -3.20
N GLN A 88 1.44 -15.06 -3.89
CA GLN A 88 2.38 -13.98 -4.24
C GLN A 88 2.91 -13.22 -3.02
N LEU A 89 2.07 -12.95 -2.02
CA LEU A 89 2.49 -12.26 -0.79
C LEU A 89 3.44 -13.14 0.02
N GLN A 90 3.12 -14.43 0.18
CA GLN A 90 3.99 -15.38 0.87
C GLN A 90 5.35 -15.52 0.18
N ALA A 91 5.39 -15.53 -1.15
CA ALA A 91 6.63 -15.55 -1.92
C ALA A 91 7.51 -14.30 -1.67
N ASN A 92 6.90 -13.17 -1.30
CA ASN A 92 7.59 -11.93 -0.94
C ASN A 92 7.92 -11.83 0.56
N GLY A 93 7.63 -12.88 1.35
CA GLY A 93 7.90 -12.91 2.78
C GLY A 93 6.89 -12.14 3.65
N VAL A 94 5.69 -11.90 3.12
CA VAL A 94 4.55 -11.29 3.85
C VAL A 94 3.67 -12.36 4.47
#